data_AF-A0A846BQ87-F1
#
_entry.id   AF-A0A846BQ87-F1
#
_cell.length_a   1.000
_cell.length_b   1.000
_cell.length_c   1.000
_cell.angle_alpha   90.00
_cell.angle_beta   90.00
_cell.angle_gamma   90.00
#
_symmetry.space_group_name_H-M   'P 1'
#
loop_
_entity.id
_entity.type
_entity.pdbx_description
1 polymer ?
#
loop_
_entity_poly.entity_id
_entity_poly.type
_entity_poly.pdbx_seq_one_letter_code
_entity_poly.pdbx_strand_id
1 'polypeptide(L)'
;MSKSISKCLVIDASVARAAGPPHTSHPTSSNCRIFLENVLKICHKIVMTPEIRQEWDQHQSRFARQWLATMVAKKKLLPLKNLPTNSSLWDCLERIAETDEQRGQIIKDVHLLEAALASDKTIISLDEKTARRFFRRAAKESSILQTIVWVNPNRVEEEQPIAWLEAGAIPEEKRLLGYIGE
;
A
#
# COMPACT_ATOMS: atom_id res chain seq x y z
N MET A 1 24.28 -8.26 14.90
CA MET A 1 22.94 -8.28 14.27
C MET A 1 22.65 -6.86 13.81
N SER A 2 22.64 -6.61 12.50
CA SER A 2 22.26 -5.31 11.96
C SER A 2 20.83 -5.02 12.37
N LYS A 3 20.59 -3.82 12.90
CA LYS A 3 19.26 -3.35 13.28
C LYS A 3 18.45 -3.26 11.98
N SER A 4 17.56 -4.23 11.74
CA SER A 4 16.64 -4.16 10.60
C SER A 4 15.88 -2.83 10.69
N ILE A 5 15.93 -2.03 9.62
CA ILE A 5 15.31 -0.72 9.59
C ILE A 5 13.80 -0.95 9.43
N SER A 6 13.05 -0.73 10.52
CA SER A 6 11.59 -0.80 10.51
C SER A 6 11.03 0.32 9.63
N LYS A 7 10.37 -0.06 8.54
CA LYS A 7 9.58 0.82 7.63
C LYS A 7 8.12 0.96 8.03
N CYS A 8 7.50 2.08 7.63
CA CYS A 8 6.09 2.39 7.73
C CYS A 8 5.40 2.19 6.38
N LEU A 9 4.52 1.20 6.29
CA LEU A 9 3.87 0.77 5.06
C LEU A 9 2.42 1.25 5.05
N VAL A 10 1.99 1.84 3.93
CA VAL A 10 0.58 2.08 3.64
C VAL A 10 0.02 0.78 3.07
N ILE A 11 -0.95 0.17 3.76
CA ILE A 11 -1.57 -1.09 3.32
C ILE A 11 -3.03 -0.82 2.98
N ASP A 12 -3.34 -0.98 1.71
CA ASP A 12 -4.67 -0.82 1.15
C ASP A 12 -5.66 -1.85 1.76
N ALA A 13 -6.91 -1.42 1.96
CA ALA A 13 -8.00 -2.27 2.38
C ALA A 13 -8.24 -3.45 1.41
N SER A 14 -7.86 -3.36 0.14
CA SER A 14 -7.91 -4.50 -0.79
C SER A 14 -7.12 -5.71 -0.29
N VAL A 15 -5.93 -5.49 0.28
CA VAL A 15 -5.07 -6.53 0.88
C VAL A 15 -5.70 -7.07 2.16
N ALA A 16 -6.19 -6.17 3.02
CA ALA A 16 -6.85 -6.53 4.28
C ALA A 16 -8.13 -7.34 4.07
N ARG A 17 -8.89 -7.00 3.03
CA ARG A 17 -10.09 -7.72 2.60
C ARG A 17 -9.75 -9.10 2.05
N ALA A 18 -8.73 -9.19 1.19
CA ALA A 18 -8.34 -10.42 0.54
C ALA A 18 -7.68 -11.43 1.49
N ALA A 19 -6.97 -10.97 2.52
CA ALA A 19 -6.31 -11.83 3.51
C ALA A 19 -7.32 -12.67 4.29
N GLY A 20 -7.56 -13.91 3.84
CA GLY A 20 -8.54 -14.80 4.44
C GLY A 20 -7.97 -15.68 5.55
N PRO A 21 -8.85 -16.41 6.28
CA PRO A 21 -8.48 -17.26 7.40
C PRO A 21 -7.54 -18.41 6.98
N PRO A 22 -6.73 -18.97 7.91
CA PRO A 22 -5.68 -19.98 7.67
C PRO A 22 -6.03 -21.09 6.68
N HIS A 23 -7.27 -21.58 6.72
CA HIS A 23 -7.74 -22.71 5.91
C HIS A 23 -8.21 -22.35 4.49
N THR A 24 -8.13 -21.08 4.08
CA THR A 24 -8.47 -20.68 2.71
C THR A 24 -7.36 -21.05 1.74
N SER A 25 -7.70 -21.87 0.73
CA SER A 25 -6.77 -22.35 -0.31
C SER A 25 -6.55 -21.37 -1.47
N HIS A 26 -7.33 -20.29 -1.56
CA HIS A 26 -7.22 -19.34 -2.67
C HIS A 26 -5.85 -18.63 -2.63
N PRO A 27 -5.05 -18.65 -3.72
CA PRO A 27 -3.68 -18.12 -3.72
C PRO A 27 -3.57 -16.68 -3.20
N THR A 28 -4.39 -15.76 -3.71
CA THR A 28 -4.41 -14.35 -3.27
C THR A 28 -4.67 -14.20 -1.77
N SER A 29 -5.56 -15.02 -1.22
CA SER A 29 -5.90 -14.96 0.21
C SER A 29 -4.73 -15.43 1.07
N SER A 30 -4.11 -16.55 0.69
CA SER A 30 -2.91 -17.06 1.35
C SER A 30 -1.75 -16.06 1.26
N ASN A 31 -1.48 -15.52 0.07
CA ASN A 31 -0.39 -14.58 -0.18
C ASN A 31 -0.54 -13.29 0.62
N CYS A 32 -1.74 -12.69 0.65
CA CYS A 32 -2.01 -11.49 1.45
C CYS A 32 -1.86 -11.78 2.95
N ARG A 33 -2.35 -12.92 3.43
CA ARG A 33 -2.19 -13.33 4.83
C ARG A 33 -0.72 -13.48 5.19
N ILE A 34 0.04 -14.26 4.43
CA ILE A 34 1.47 -14.49 4.64
C ILE A 34 2.24 -13.17 4.62
N PHE A 35 1.88 -12.25 3.72
CA PHE A 35 2.49 -10.92 3.68
C PHE A 35 2.24 -10.14 4.98
N LEU A 36 1.00 -10.04 5.45
CA LEU A 36 0.67 -9.36 6.71
C LEU A 36 1.38 -10.00 7.92
N GLU A 37 1.43 -11.32 7.98
CA GLU A 37 2.16 -12.05 9.04
C GLU A 37 3.65 -11.69 9.03
N ASN A 38 4.27 -11.59 7.85
CA ASN A 38 5.67 -11.17 7.71
C ASN A 38 5.88 -9.70 8.09
N VAL A 39 4.98 -8.78 7.73
CA VAL A 39 5.03 -7.37 8.20
C VAL A 39 5.11 -7.33 9.73
N LEU A 40 4.26 -8.11 10.40
CA LEU A 40 4.24 -8.20 11.86
C LEU A 40 5.52 -8.82 12.43
N LYS A 41 5.99 -9.92 11.84
CA LYS A 41 7.20 -10.68 12.27
C LYS A 41 8.48 -9.85 12.11
N ILE A 42 8.68 -9.25 10.95
CA ILE A 42 9.85 -8.40 10.61
C ILE A 42 9.81 -7.07 11.37
N CYS A 43 8.68 -6.76 12.00
CA CYS A 43 8.47 -5.59 12.84
C CYS A 43 8.32 -4.26 12.07
N HIS A 44 7.84 -4.30 10.83
CA HIS A 44 7.37 -3.11 10.12
C HIS A 44 6.13 -2.50 10.81
N LYS A 45 5.82 -1.26 10.46
CA LYS A 45 4.65 -0.52 10.96
C LYS A 45 3.64 -0.34 9.84
N ILE A 46 2.37 -0.25 10.21
CA ILE A 46 1.29 0.16 9.31
C ILE A 46 0.99 1.64 9.51
N VAL A 47 0.88 2.38 8.41
CA VAL A 47 0.38 3.76 8.39
C VAL A 47 -1.14 3.72 8.44
N MET A 48 -1.73 4.56 9.30
CA MET A 48 -3.18 4.62 9.46
C MET A 48 -3.65 6.07 9.51
N THR A 49 -4.31 6.52 8.45
CA THR A 49 -5.08 7.76 8.42
C THR A 49 -6.56 7.47 8.76
N PRO A 50 -7.39 8.47 9.07
CA PRO A 50 -8.83 8.28 9.24
C PRO A 50 -9.51 7.60 8.03
N GLU A 51 -9.10 7.96 6.82
CA GLU A 51 -9.66 7.47 5.55
C GLU A 51 -9.29 6.00 5.34
N ILE A 52 -8.00 5.65 5.48
CA ILE A 52 -7.53 4.25 5.42
C ILE A 52 -8.26 3.42 6.49
N ARG A 53 -8.40 3.98 7.69
CA ARG A 53 -9.09 3.28 8.79
C ARG A 53 -10.55 3.00 8.45
N GLN A 54 -11.25 3.98 7.88
CA GLN A 54 -12.64 3.84 7.49
C GLN A 54 -12.81 2.75 6.43
N GLU A 55 -11.94 2.69 5.42
CA GLU A 55 -11.98 1.62 4.42
C GLU A 55 -11.71 0.24 5.02
N TRP A 56 -10.72 0.14 5.90
CA TRP A 56 -10.44 -1.10 6.63
C TRP A 56 -11.67 -1.52 7.46
N ASP A 57 -12.30 -0.60 8.18
CA ASP A 57 -13.46 -0.93 9.01
C ASP A 57 -14.64 -1.44 8.17
N GLN A 58 -14.80 -0.96 6.93
CA GLN A 58 -15.83 -1.41 5.98
C GLN A 58 -15.51 -2.75 5.28
N HIS A 59 -14.23 -3.05 5.04
CA HIS A 59 -13.85 -4.10 4.10
C HIS A 59 -12.92 -5.19 4.64
N GLN A 60 -12.25 -4.97 5.79
CA GLN A 60 -11.26 -5.91 6.31
C GLN A 60 -11.88 -7.27 6.65
N SER A 61 -11.12 -8.33 6.41
CA SER A 61 -11.49 -9.67 6.85
C SER A 61 -11.41 -9.79 8.38
N ARG A 62 -12.00 -10.87 8.94
CA ARG A 62 -11.84 -11.19 10.36
C ARG A 62 -10.37 -11.38 10.74
N PHE A 63 -9.58 -12.00 9.86
CA PHE A 63 -8.14 -12.17 10.07
C PHE A 63 -7.44 -10.81 10.14
N ALA A 64 -7.66 -9.94 9.15
CA ALA A 64 -7.02 -8.63 9.09
C ALA A 64 -7.37 -7.75 10.30
N ARG A 65 -8.61 -7.84 10.81
CA ARG A 65 -9.02 -7.17 12.05
C ARG A 65 -8.21 -7.64 13.26
N GLN A 66 -8.03 -8.96 13.43
CA GLN A 66 -7.23 -9.52 14.52
C GLN A 66 -5.74 -9.15 14.38
N TRP A 67 -5.24 -9.19 13.16
CA TRP A 67 -3.89 -8.75 12.84
C TRP A 67 -3.69 -7.25 13.20
N LEU A 68 -4.62 -6.39 12.82
CA LEU A 68 -4.57 -4.96 13.14
C LEU A 68 -4.60 -4.71 14.65
N ALA A 69 -5.47 -5.42 15.38
CA ALA A 69 -5.49 -5.36 16.85
C ALA A 69 -4.13 -5.75 17.46
N THR A 70 -3.47 -6.76 16.89
CA THR A 70 -2.12 -7.18 17.30
C THR A 70 -1.07 -6.12 17.00
N MET A 71 -1.15 -5.46 15.84
CA MET A 71 -0.27 -4.35 15.47
C MET A 71 -0.43 -3.18 16.45
N VAL A 72 -1.67 -2.83 16.82
CA VAL A 72 -1.96 -1.79 17.81
C VAL A 72 -1.38 -2.15 19.18
N ALA A 73 -1.65 -3.37 19.67
CA ALA A 73 -1.14 -3.82 20.97
C ALA A 73 0.40 -3.80 21.04
N LYS A 74 1.06 -4.07 19.91
CA LYS A 74 2.53 -4.03 19.79
C LYS A 74 3.09 -2.65 19.42
N LYS A 75 2.27 -1.60 19.41
CA LYS A 75 2.65 -0.21 19.05
C LYS A 75 3.28 -0.11 17.65
N LYS A 76 2.79 -0.90 16.70
CA LYS A 76 3.23 -0.94 15.29
C LYS A 76 2.30 -0.19 14.34
N LEU A 77 1.42 0.65 14.87
CA LEU A 77 0.55 1.53 14.09
C LEU A 77 1.12 2.95 14.16
N LEU A 78 1.33 3.56 13.00
CA LEU A 78 1.69 4.97 12.86
C LEU A 78 0.41 5.75 12.51
N PRO A 79 -0.21 6.45 13.46
CA PRO A 79 -1.39 7.25 13.18
C PRO A 79 -0.94 8.56 12.52
N LEU A 80 -1.46 8.85 11.34
CA LEU A 80 -1.29 10.15 10.68
C LEU A 80 -2.63 10.86 10.72
N LYS A 81 -2.69 11.98 11.44
CA LYS A 81 -3.89 12.81 11.56
C LYS A 81 -3.63 14.13 10.85
N ASN A 82 -4.66 14.67 10.19
CA ASN A 82 -4.61 15.97 9.53
C ASN A 82 -3.51 16.07 8.46
N LEU A 83 -3.51 15.12 7.52
CA LEU A 83 -2.65 15.27 6.34
C LEU A 83 -3.10 16.50 5.56
N PRO A 84 -2.20 17.43 5.22
CA PRO A 84 -2.55 18.57 4.39
C PRO A 84 -2.93 18.07 3.00
N THR A 85 -4.03 18.56 2.46
CA THR A 85 -4.41 18.31 1.07
C THR A 85 -3.28 18.80 0.16
N ASN A 86 -2.77 17.90 -0.68
CA ASN A 86 -1.72 18.26 -1.62
C ASN A 86 -2.34 18.74 -2.93
N SER A 87 -2.67 20.04 -3.04
CA SER A 87 -3.33 20.59 -4.23
C SER A 87 -2.61 20.23 -5.54
N SER A 88 -1.26 20.24 -5.55
CA SER A 88 -0.49 19.87 -6.76
C SER A 88 -0.66 18.41 -7.17
N LEU A 89 -0.86 17.50 -6.21
CA LEU A 89 -1.20 16.11 -6.47
C LEU A 89 -2.60 16.02 -7.08
N TRP A 90 -3.57 16.69 -6.48
CA TRP A 90 -4.95 16.72 -6.96
C TRP A 90 -5.04 17.28 -8.39
N ASP A 91 -4.39 18.41 -8.67
CA ASP A 91 -4.34 19.02 -10.01
C ASP A 91 -3.71 18.06 -11.05
N CYS A 92 -2.70 17.30 -10.66
CA CYS A 92 -2.07 16.30 -11.52
C CYS A 92 -3.02 15.13 -11.83
N LEU A 93 -3.71 14.63 -10.80
CA LEU A 93 -4.65 13.53 -10.93
C LEU A 93 -5.89 13.92 -11.75
N GLU A 94 -6.40 15.14 -11.58
CA GLU A 94 -7.52 15.67 -12.36
C GLU A 94 -7.21 15.79 -13.85
N ARG A 95 -6.00 16.23 -14.22
CA ARG A 95 -5.57 16.31 -15.63
C ARG A 95 -5.45 14.95 -16.30
N ILE A 96 -5.25 13.89 -15.52
CA ILE A 96 -5.05 12.53 -16.01
C ILE A 96 -6.34 11.73 -16.12
N ALA A 97 -7.35 12.10 -15.33
CA ALA A 97 -8.68 11.51 -15.40
C ALA A 97 -9.42 11.99 -16.66
N GLU A 98 -9.58 11.11 -17.65
CA GLU A 98 -10.27 11.42 -18.91
C GLU A 98 -11.79 11.27 -18.80
N THR A 99 -12.28 10.50 -17.82
CA THR A 99 -13.71 10.27 -17.58
C THR A 99 -14.08 10.41 -16.10
N ASP A 100 -15.35 10.64 -15.81
CA ASP A 100 -15.84 10.72 -14.43
C ASP A 100 -15.70 9.39 -13.67
N GLU A 101 -15.77 8.26 -14.36
CA GLU A 101 -15.51 6.95 -13.76
C GLU A 101 -14.04 6.83 -13.32
N GLN A 102 -13.10 7.24 -14.18
CA GLN A 102 -11.68 7.26 -13.85
C GLN A 102 -11.40 8.22 -12.70
N ARG A 103 -12.02 9.41 -12.72
CA ARG A 103 -11.93 10.38 -11.63
C ARG A 103 -12.42 9.76 -10.32
N GLY A 104 -13.56 9.07 -10.33
CA GLY A 104 -14.10 8.39 -9.17
C GLY A 104 -13.19 7.28 -8.62
N GLN A 105 -12.47 6.56 -9.49
CA GLN A 105 -11.49 5.55 -9.07
C GLN A 105 -10.24 6.20 -8.45
N ILE A 106 -9.71 7.25 -9.08
CA ILE A 106 -8.53 7.96 -8.57
C ILE A 106 -8.80 8.63 -7.23
N ILE A 107 -9.95 9.29 -7.08
CA ILE A 107 -10.36 9.95 -5.83
C ILE A 107 -10.47 8.94 -4.69
N LYS A 108 -10.91 7.72 -4.98
CA LYS A 108 -11.01 6.67 -3.97
C LYS A 108 -9.66 6.29 -3.40
N ASP A 109 -8.61 6.25 -4.20
CA ASP A 109 -7.29 5.74 -3.79
C ASP A 109 -6.25 6.84 -3.50
N VAL A 110 -6.60 8.12 -3.66
CA VAL A 110 -5.67 9.25 -3.50
C VAL A 110 -5.11 9.37 -2.07
N HIS A 111 -5.91 9.02 -1.07
CA HIS A 111 -5.50 9.02 0.35
C HIS A 111 -4.34 8.03 0.59
N LEU A 112 -4.22 6.96 -0.21
CA LEU A 112 -3.08 6.06 -0.16
C LEU A 112 -1.78 6.77 -0.59
N LEU A 113 -1.85 7.62 -1.63
CA LEU A 113 -0.71 8.43 -2.08
C LEU A 113 -0.33 9.47 -1.03
N GLU A 114 -1.31 10.20 -0.49
CA GLU A 114 -1.06 11.21 0.55
C GLU A 114 -0.42 10.58 1.80
N ALA A 115 -0.93 9.43 2.25
CA ALA A 115 -0.35 8.68 3.37
C ALA A 115 1.06 8.18 3.07
N ALA A 116 1.33 7.75 1.84
CA ALA A 116 2.65 7.28 1.43
C ALA A 116 3.66 8.44 1.39
N LEU A 117 3.27 9.59 0.83
CA LEU A 117 4.09 10.79 0.76
C LEU A 117 4.42 11.35 2.15
N ALA A 118 3.52 11.20 3.12
CA ALA A 118 3.72 11.60 4.51
C ALA A 118 4.48 10.55 5.37
N SER A 119 4.92 9.43 4.77
CA SER A 119 5.61 8.34 5.46
C SER A 119 6.82 7.83 4.65
N ASP A 120 7.03 6.51 4.56
CA ASP A 120 8.16 5.90 3.85
C ASP A 120 7.86 5.63 2.37
N LYS A 121 6.86 6.32 1.78
CA LYS A 121 6.53 6.26 0.35
C LYS A 121 6.31 4.85 -0.21
N THR A 122 5.70 3.98 0.60
CA THR A 122 5.53 2.58 0.24
C THR A 122 4.07 2.17 0.39
N ILE A 123 3.46 1.75 -0.71
CA ILE A 123 2.07 1.31 -0.81
C ILE A 123 2.03 -0.19 -1.13
N ILE A 124 1.25 -0.93 -0.34
CA ILE A 124 0.93 -2.34 -0.56
C ILE A 124 -0.53 -2.43 -0.99
N SER A 125 -0.79 -2.87 -2.22
CA SER A 125 -2.15 -2.95 -2.78
C SER A 125 -2.27 -4.08 -3.80
N LEU A 126 -3.48 -4.61 -3.96
CA LEU A 126 -3.81 -5.58 -5.01
C LEU A 126 -4.20 -4.94 -6.34
N ASP A 127 -4.47 -3.63 -6.38
CA ASP A 127 -5.02 -2.97 -7.56
C ASP A 127 -3.94 -2.58 -8.58
N GLU A 128 -3.63 -3.53 -9.47
CA GLU A 128 -2.70 -3.33 -10.59
C GLU A 128 -3.33 -2.58 -11.76
N LYS A 129 -4.60 -2.88 -12.06
CA LYS A 129 -5.21 -2.53 -13.34
C LYS A 129 -5.75 -1.11 -13.36
N THR A 130 -6.12 -0.60 -12.19
CA THR A 130 -6.77 0.68 -12.04
C THR A 130 -5.85 1.62 -11.30
N ALA A 131 -5.72 1.50 -9.98
CA ALA A 131 -4.96 2.42 -9.14
C ALA A 131 -3.49 2.52 -9.57
N ARG A 132 -2.76 1.39 -9.59
CA ARG A 132 -1.33 1.39 -9.99
C ARG A 132 -1.13 1.98 -11.38
N ARG A 133 -2.00 1.64 -12.35
CA ARG A 133 -1.91 2.17 -13.71
C ARG A 133 -2.10 3.69 -13.77
N PHE A 134 -3.12 4.21 -13.09
CA PHE A 134 -3.36 5.66 -13.04
C PHE A 134 -2.23 6.39 -12.33
N PHE A 135 -1.75 5.87 -11.20
CA PHE A 135 -0.66 6.50 -10.47
C PHE A 135 0.68 6.43 -11.21
N ARG A 136 0.93 5.38 -12.01
CA ARG A 136 2.09 5.37 -12.93
C ARG A 136 1.98 6.43 -14.01
N ARG A 137 0.78 6.67 -14.55
CA ARG A 137 0.56 7.79 -15.49
C ARG A 137 0.82 9.14 -14.80
N ALA A 138 0.35 9.30 -13.56
CA ALA A 138 0.62 10.51 -12.75
C ALA A 138 2.09 10.69 -12.41
N ALA A 139 2.82 9.60 -12.17
CA ALA A 139 4.26 9.65 -11.95
C ALA A 139 5.04 10.16 -13.17
N LYS A 140 4.51 10.07 -14.40
CA LYS A 140 5.16 10.67 -15.58
C LYS A 140 5.17 12.20 -15.52
N GLU A 141 4.20 12.80 -14.85
CA GLU A 141 4.04 14.25 -14.75
C GLU A 141 4.48 14.81 -13.40
N SER A 142 4.64 13.95 -12.39
CA SER A 142 4.96 14.35 -11.02
C SER A 142 6.13 13.55 -10.47
N SER A 143 7.28 14.21 -10.34
CA SER A 143 8.52 13.60 -9.82
C SER A 143 8.39 13.07 -8.40
N ILE A 144 7.49 13.65 -7.58
CA ILE A 144 7.27 13.17 -6.21
C ILE A 144 6.66 11.76 -6.21
N LEU A 145 5.74 11.48 -7.14
CA LEU A 145 5.08 10.18 -7.29
C LEU A 145 6.02 9.12 -7.85
N GLN A 146 7.03 9.52 -8.63
CA GLN A 146 8.05 8.59 -9.14
C GLN A 146 8.80 7.86 -8.02
N THR A 147 8.88 8.46 -6.84
CA THR A 147 9.60 7.90 -5.69
C THR A 147 8.77 6.93 -4.84
N ILE A 148 7.48 6.74 -5.16
CA ILE A 148 6.61 5.83 -4.41
C ILE A 148 6.84 4.40 -4.87
N VAL A 149 7.14 3.54 -3.90
CA VAL A 149 7.21 2.08 -4.04
C VAL A 149 5.80 1.51 -4.01
N TRP A 150 5.46 0.71 -5.01
CA TRP A 150 4.22 -0.05 -5.07
C TRP A 150 4.51 -1.54 -5.11
N VAL A 151 3.90 -2.30 -4.19
CA VAL A 151 4.07 -3.76 -4.11
C VAL A 151 2.73 -4.45 -4.06
N ASN A 152 2.59 -5.49 -4.88
CA ASN A 152 1.43 -6.36 -4.84
C ASN A 152 1.80 -7.70 -4.18
N PRO A 153 1.20 -8.04 -3.01
CA PRO A 153 1.55 -9.25 -2.28
C PRO A 153 1.21 -10.54 -3.05
N ASN A 154 0.38 -10.47 -4.09
CA ASN A 154 0.00 -11.61 -4.90
C ASN A 154 0.92 -11.86 -6.12
N ARG A 155 1.82 -10.93 -6.47
CA ARG A 155 2.78 -11.10 -7.58
C ARG A 155 4.03 -11.83 -7.09
N VAL A 156 3.82 -13.04 -6.58
CA VAL A 156 4.86 -13.79 -5.88
C VAL A 156 6.03 -14.15 -6.79
N GLU A 157 5.76 -14.49 -8.05
CA GLU A 157 6.79 -14.92 -9.00
C GLU A 157 7.64 -13.74 -9.49
N GLU A 158 7.01 -12.65 -9.90
CA GLU A 158 7.69 -11.52 -10.54
C GLU A 158 8.23 -10.51 -9.52
N GLU A 159 7.48 -10.28 -8.44
CA GLU A 159 7.80 -9.26 -7.46
C GLU A 159 8.42 -9.81 -6.18
N GLN A 160 8.35 -11.13 -5.90
CA GLN A 160 8.97 -11.73 -4.71
C GLN A 160 8.77 -10.89 -3.42
N PRO A 161 7.51 -10.50 -3.08
CA PRO A 161 7.24 -9.45 -2.11
C PRO A 161 7.69 -9.81 -0.68
N ILE A 162 7.73 -11.09 -0.33
CA ILE A 162 8.23 -11.55 0.97
C ILE A 162 9.74 -11.39 1.08
N ALA A 163 10.49 -11.84 0.08
CA ALA A 163 11.95 -11.69 0.07
C ALA A 163 12.36 -10.21 0.11
N TRP A 164 11.65 -9.36 -0.64
CA TRP A 164 11.84 -7.91 -0.60
C TRP A 164 11.55 -7.31 0.80
N LEU A 165 10.47 -7.75 1.45
CA LEU A 165 10.11 -7.30 2.79
C LEU A 165 11.16 -7.74 3.82
N GLU A 166 11.65 -8.99 3.73
CA GLU A 166 12.72 -9.54 4.58
C GLU A 166 14.06 -8.83 4.38
N ALA A 167 14.33 -8.35 3.16
CA ALA A 167 15.48 -7.50 2.83
C ALA A 167 15.35 -6.06 3.38
N GLY A 168 14.27 -5.75 4.11
CA GLY A 168 14.06 -4.46 4.79
C GLY A 168 13.21 -3.47 4.01
N ALA A 169 12.44 -3.94 3.01
CA ALA A 169 11.57 -3.11 2.19
C ALA A 169 12.31 -1.92 1.55
N ILE A 170 13.49 -2.20 0.99
CA ILE A 170 14.33 -1.19 0.33
C ILE A 170 13.67 -0.80 -1.01
N PRO A 171 13.55 0.50 -1.35
CA PRO A 171 13.05 0.90 -2.66
C PRO A 171 13.90 0.31 -3.78
N GLU A 172 13.28 -0.50 -4.63
CA GLU A 172 13.88 -1.06 -5.85
C GLU A 172 13.29 -0.36 -7.05
N GLU A 173 14.10 -0.01 -8.05
CA GLU A 173 13.67 0.74 -9.23
C GLU A 173 12.43 0.12 -9.87
N LYS A 174 12.42 -1.20 -10.12
CA LYS A 174 11.29 -1.92 -10.72
C LYS A 174 9.94 -1.81 -9.98
N ARG A 175 9.95 -1.37 -8.72
CA ARG A 175 8.75 -1.19 -7.87
C ARG A 175 8.28 0.25 -7.80
N LEU A 176 9.11 1.18 -8.25
CA LEU A 176 8.77 2.59 -8.26
C LEU A 176 7.66 2.84 -9.28
N LEU A 177 6.69 3.69 -8.94
CA LEU A 177 5.67 4.12 -9.90
C LEU A 177 6.28 4.85 -11.09
N GLY A 178 7.43 5.50 -10.90
CA GLY A 178 8.20 6.17 -11.96
C GLY A 178 8.98 5.23 -12.87
N TYR A 179 9.07 3.93 -12.57
CA TYR A 179 9.82 3.00 -13.38
C TYR A 179 9.18 2.85 -14.76
N ILE A 180 9.98 3.08 -15.79
CA ILE A 180 9.67 2.77 -17.18
C ILE A 180 10.58 1.59 -17.51
N GLY A 181 10.02 0.37 -17.45
CA GLY A 181 10.75 -0.80 -17.95
C GLY A 181 10.91 -0.68 -19.47
N GLU A 182 12.09 -1.06 -19.96
CA GLU A 182 12.37 -1.23 -21.39
C GLU A 182 11.50 -2.33 -22.01
#